data_AF-A0A0T5P870-F1
#
_entry.id   AF-A0A0T5P870-F1
#
_cell.length_a   1.000
_cell.length_b   1.000
_cell.length_c   1.000
_cell.angle_alpha   90.00
_cell.angle_beta   90.00
_cell.angle_gamma   90.00
#
_symmetry.space_group_name_H-M   'P 1'
#
loop_
_entity.id
_entity.type
_entity.pdbx_description
1 polymer ?
#
loop_
_entity_poly.entity_id
_entity_poly.type
_entity_poly.pdbx_seq_one_letter_code
_entity_poly.pdbx_strand_id
1 'polypeptide(L)'
;MLAGPVAAQERVFDASVAEACLESVGVSGAFEDCVGQAAERCMDETDGGQTTAGMSQCLQAEAQWWDTVLNATYGELLAFSKEADAANGVEVPSQETALRDMQRAWIGYRDAKCGFERSQWGRGSGAGPAVAACLMEETAQQARVLKSALPE
;
A
#
# COMPACT_ATOMS: atom_id res chain seq x y z
N MET A 1 31.32 -28.36 -11.59
CA MET A 1 30.83 -27.29 -10.71
C MET A 1 29.32 -27.41 -10.68
N LEU A 2 28.75 -27.97 -9.61
CA LEU A 2 27.30 -28.10 -9.45
C LEU A 2 26.80 -26.78 -8.87
N ALA A 3 26.02 -26.04 -9.66
CA ALA A 3 25.28 -24.89 -9.16
C ALA A 3 24.20 -25.42 -8.21
N GLY A 4 24.36 -25.14 -6.91
CA GLY A 4 23.32 -25.40 -5.93
C GLY A 4 22.09 -24.51 -6.19
N PRO A 5 20.90 -24.93 -5.73
CA PRO A 5 19.73 -24.08 -5.83
C PRO A 5 19.98 -22.81 -5.01
N VAL A 6 19.75 -21.65 -5.62
CA VAL A 6 19.63 -20.40 -4.86
C VAL A 6 18.38 -20.57 -4.01
N ALA A 7 18.55 -20.80 -2.72
CA ALA A 7 17.44 -20.73 -1.78
C ALA A 7 16.87 -19.32 -1.89
N ALA A 8 15.65 -19.20 -2.40
CA ALA A 8 14.82 -18.04 -2.13
C ALA A 8 14.72 -17.98 -0.61
N GLN A 9 15.42 -17.02 0.02
CA GLN A 9 15.43 -16.90 1.47
C GLN A 9 13.99 -16.82 1.93
N GLU A 10 13.62 -17.73 2.84
CA GLU A 10 12.28 -17.82 3.43
C GLU A 10 12.06 -16.53 4.22
N ARG A 11 11.33 -15.59 3.63
CA ARG A 11 11.12 -14.25 4.19
C ARG A 11 10.04 -14.27 5.25
N VAL A 12 10.29 -13.59 6.36
CA VAL A 12 9.37 -13.48 7.50
C VAL A 12 8.51 -12.22 7.36
N PHE A 13 7.77 -12.08 6.26
CA PHE A 13 6.73 -11.03 6.18
C PHE A 13 5.45 -11.56 6.83
N ASP A 14 4.96 -10.84 7.83
CA ASP A 14 3.74 -11.16 8.57
C ASP A 14 2.82 -9.93 8.63
N ALA A 15 1.75 -9.95 7.84
CA ALA A 15 0.78 -8.87 7.79
C ALA A 15 -0.01 -8.70 9.09
N SER A 16 -0.08 -9.73 9.95
CA SER A 16 -0.83 -9.67 11.21
C SER A 16 -0.31 -8.58 12.16
N VAL A 17 0.95 -8.17 12.00
CA VAL A 17 1.55 -7.03 12.70
C VAL A 17 0.84 -5.73 12.36
N ALA A 18 0.67 -5.45 11.06
CA ALA A 18 -0.02 -4.26 10.60
C ALA A 18 -1.51 -4.33 10.94
N GLU A 19 -2.15 -5.50 10.76
CA GLU A 19 -3.56 -5.72 11.11
C GLU A 19 -3.85 -5.43 12.59
N ALA A 20 -3.05 -6.00 13.50
CA ALA A 20 -3.21 -5.78 14.93
C ALA A 20 -3.04 -4.30 15.32
N CYS A 21 -2.10 -3.59 14.69
CA CYS A 21 -1.97 -2.15 14.90
C CYS A 21 -3.22 -1.39 14.43
N LEU A 22 -3.72 -1.69 13.23
CA LEU A 22 -4.91 -1.05 12.66
C LEU A 22 -6.16 -1.28 13.51
N GLU A 23 -6.33 -2.48 14.08
CA GLU A 23 -7.40 -2.79 15.02
C GLU A 23 -7.32 -1.93 16.29
N SER A 24 -6.11 -1.63 16.76
CA SER A 24 -5.90 -0.83 17.98
C SER A 24 -6.20 0.66 17.80
N VAL A 25 -5.90 1.22 16.62
CA VAL A 25 -6.02 2.67 16.35
C VAL A 25 -7.31 3.04 15.62
N GLY A 26 -7.87 2.12 14.83
CA GLY A 26 -8.98 2.40 13.93
C GLY A 26 -8.63 3.35 12.78
N VAL A 27 -9.53 3.45 11.80
CA VAL A 27 -9.30 4.22 10.56
C VAL A 27 -9.19 5.73 10.81
N SER A 28 -9.89 6.24 11.82
CA SER A 28 -9.86 7.66 12.21
C SER A 28 -8.76 8.00 13.22
N GLY A 29 -8.05 7.00 13.76
CA GLY A 29 -6.97 7.20 14.72
C GLY A 29 -5.62 7.40 14.05
N ALA A 30 -4.56 6.98 14.75
CA ALA A 30 -3.17 7.07 14.32
C ALA A 30 -2.82 5.96 13.28
N PHE A 31 -3.58 5.89 12.19
CA PHE A 31 -3.41 4.91 11.12
C PHE A 31 -1.98 4.92 10.55
N GLU A 32 -1.41 6.11 10.37
CA GLU A 32 -0.06 6.31 9.83
C GLU A 32 1.01 5.61 10.67
N ASP A 33 0.83 5.50 11.99
CA ASP A 33 1.80 4.85 12.88
C ASP A 33 1.87 3.33 12.63
N CYS A 34 0.85 2.74 12.00
CA CYS A 34 0.82 1.31 11.65
C CYS A 34 1.50 0.99 10.33
N VAL A 35 1.62 1.97 9.44
CA VAL A 35 2.18 1.78 8.11
C VAL A 35 3.69 1.56 8.22
N GLY A 36 4.18 0.45 7.68
CA GLY A 36 5.59 0.07 7.72
C GLY A 36 5.97 -0.86 8.87
N GLN A 37 5.09 -1.10 9.86
CA GLN A 37 5.44 -1.95 11.02
C GLN A 37 5.72 -3.40 10.63
N ALA A 38 4.96 -3.95 9.67
CA ALA A 38 5.18 -5.31 9.18
C ALA A 38 6.48 -5.41 8.37
N ALA A 39 6.81 -4.39 7.57
CA ALA A 39 8.07 -4.28 6.86
C ALA A 39 9.26 -4.14 7.81
N GLU A 40 9.15 -3.33 8.86
CA GLU A 40 10.19 -3.15 9.89
C GLU A 40 10.47 -4.48 10.60
N ARG A 41 9.43 -5.17 11.08
CA ARG A 41 9.60 -6.50 11.68
C ARG A 41 10.24 -7.50 10.70
N CYS A 42 9.80 -7.50 9.44
CA CYS A 42 10.41 -8.32 8.40
C CYS A 42 11.91 -8.03 8.23
N MET A 43 12.34 -6.77 8.30
CA MET A 43 13.76 -6.41 8.18
C MET A 43 14.58 -6.88 9.38
N ASP A 44 14.00 -6.84 10.58
CA ASP A 44 14.67 -7.25 11.82
C ASP A 44 14.78 -8.77 11.97
N GLU A 45 13.76 -9.52 11.51
CA GLU A 45 13.69 -10.97 11.67
C GLU A 45 14.31 -11.75 10.49
N THR A 46 14.57 -11.09 9.35
CA THR A 46 15.16 -11.73 8.16
C THR A 46 16.68 -11.52 8.11
N ASP A 47 17.45 -12.60 7.90
CA ASP A 47 18.89 -12.48 7.66
C ASP A 47 19.17 -11.63 6.40
N GLY A 48 20.05 -10.63 6.53
CA GLY A 48 20.25 -9.62 5.49
C GLY A 48 19.06 -8.67 5.25
N GLY A 49 18.04 -8.66 6.11
CA GLY A 49 16.89 -7.75 6.04
C GLY A 49 17.30 -6.27 6.11
N GLN A 50 18.36 -5.97 6.87
CA GLN A 50 18.94 -4.62 6.97
C GLN A 50 19.88 -4.24 5.80
N THR A 51 20.05 -5.11 4.79
CA THR A 51 20.71 -4.70 3.54
C THR A 51 19.75 -3.88 2.68
N THR A 52 20.25 -3.03 1.78
CA THR A 52 19.40 -2.30 0.83
C THR A 52 18.44 -3.22 0.05
N ALA A 53 18.92 -4.42 -0.31
CA ALA A 53 18.10 -5.41 -1.01
C ALA A 53 17.04 -6.03 -0.09
N GLY A 54 17.39 -6.33 1.17
CA GLY A 54 16.45 -6.83 2.17
C GLY A 54 15.36 -5.81 2.52
N MET A 55 15.76 -4.56 2.78
CA MET A 55 14.85 -3.44 3.05
C MET A 55 13.85 -3.27 1.91
N SER A 56 14.34 -3.22 0.66
CA SER A 56 13.47 -3.10 -0.51
C SER A 56 12.45 -4.23 -0.59
N GLN A 57 12.85 -5.44 -0.21
CA GLN A 57 12.00 -6.62 -0.29
C GLN A 57 10.91 -6.61 0.77
N CYS A 58 11.23 -6.28 2.02
CA CYS A 58 10.23 -6.18 3.10
C CYS A 58 9.23 -5.05 2.83
N LEU A 59 9.70 -3.88 2.39
CA LEU A 59 8.83 -2.75 2.02
C LEU A 59 7.92 -3.10 0.84
N GLN A 60 8.43 -3.80 -0.17
CA GLN A 60 7.61 -4.27 -1.29
C GLN A 60 6.58 -5.32 -0.86
N ALA A 61 6.90 -6.17 0.11
CA ALA A 61 5.95 -7.15 0.62
C ALA A 61 4.78 -6.46 1.33
N GLU A 62 5.06 -5.46 2.16
CA GLU A 62 4.00 -4.69 2.79
C GLU A 62 3.22 -3.84 1.77
N ALA A 63 3.89 -3.23 0.79
CA ALA A 63 3.21 -2.51 -0.30
C ALA A 63 2.23 -3.41 -1.08
N GLN A 64 2.59 -4.68 -1.34
CA GLN A 64 1.71 -5.65 -2.00
C GLN A 64 0.52 -6.05 -1.13
N TRP A 65 0.72 -6.17 0.17
CA TRP A 65 -0.39 -6.39 1.10
C TRP A 65 -1.32 -5.17 1.13
N TRP A 66 -0.79 -3.95 1.20
CA TRP A 66 -1.59 -2.73 1.10
C TRP A 66 -2.35 -2.62 -0.22
N ASP A 67 -1.77 -3.05 -1.34
CA ASP A 67 -2.46 -3.10 -2.64
C ASP A 67 -3.63 -4.10 -2.62
N THR A 68 -3.48 -5.23 -1.91
CA THR A 68 -4.58 -6.18 -1.69
C THR A 68 -5.70 -5.54 -0.89
N VAL A 69 -5.38 -4.85 0.21
CA VAL A 69 -6.36 -4.11 1.03
C VAL A 69 -7.05 -3.01 0.22
N LEU A 70 -6.29 -2.24 -0.55
CA LEU A 70 -6.80 -1.16 -1.40
C LEU A 70 -7.79 -1.69 -2.44
N ASN A 71 -7.44 -2.74 -3.16
CA ASN A 71 -8.30 -3.30 -4.21
C ASN A 71 -9.58 -3.93 -3.64
N ALA A 72 -9.51 -4.60 -2.50
CA ALA A 72 -10.69 -5.10 -1.80
C ALA A 72 -11.63 -3.95 -1.40
N THR A 73 -11.10 -2.93 -0.73
CA THR A 73 -11.86 -1.75 -0.28
C THR A 73 -12.45 -0.97 -1.46
N TYR A 74 -11.70 -0.85 -2.57
CA TYR A 74 -12.19 -0.25 -3.81
C TYR A 74 -13.39 -1.02 -4.38
N GLY A 75 -13.33 -2.36 -4.38
CA GLY A 75 -14.42 -3.21 -4.86
C GLY A 75 -15.71 -3.01 -4.05
N GLU A 76 -15.59 -2.95 -2.72
CA GLU A 76 -16.71 -2.66 -1.81
C GLU A 76 -17.31 -1.28 -2.07
N LEU A 77 -16.46 -0.25 -2.10
CA LEU A 77 -16.93 1.12 -2.30
C LEU A 77 -17.54 1.31 -3.69
N LEU A 78 -16.99 0.66 -4.72
CA LEU A 78 -17.55 0.69 -6.07
C LEU A 78 -18.95 0.06 -6.13
N ALA A 79 -19.19 -1.04 -5.41
CA ALA A 79 -20.51 -1.65 -5.32
C ALA A 79 -21.51 -0.69 -4.64
N PHE A 80 -21.12 -0.10 -3.51
CA PHE A 80 -21.93 0.90 -2.83
C PHE A 80 -22.24 2.11 -3.72
N SER A 81 -21.24 2.68 -4.40
CA SER A 81 -21.42 3.82 -5.30
C SER A 81 -22.39 3.53 -6.44
N LYS A 82 -22.40 2.30 -6.97
CA LYS A 82 -23.37 1.88 -8.00
C LYS A 82 -24.79 1.81 -7.47
N GLU A 83 -24.98 1.30 -6.26
CA GLU A 83 -26.30 1.26 -5.62
C GLU A 83 -26.82 2.67 -5.32
N ALA A 84 -25.95 3.56 -4.83
CA ALA A 84 -26.28 4.95 -4.62
C ALA A 84 -26.68 5.66 -5.93
N ASP A 85 -25.90 5.46 -7.00
CA ASP A 85 -26.20 6.04 -8.32
C ASP A 85 -27.54 5.54 -8.87
N ALA A 86 -27.89 4.26 -8.67
CA ALA A 86 -29.17 3.69 -9.10
C ALA A 86 -30.37 4.25 -8.33
N ALA A 87 -30.18 4.67 -7.08
CA ALA A 87 -31.21 5.28 -6.24
C ALA A 87 -31.39 6.79 -6.50
N ASN A 88 -30.41 7.44 -7.14
CA ASN A 88 -30.39 8.88 -7.39
C ASN A 88 -31.03 9.27 -8.73
N GLY A 89 -31.49 10.51 -8.83
CA GLY A 89 -31.97 11.09 -10.09
C GLY A 89 -30.83 11.51 -11.02
N VAL A 90 -31.12 11.64 -12.33
CA VAL A 90 -30.15 11.98 -13.39
C VAL A 90 -29.39 13.32 -13.24
N GLU A 91 -29.79 14.18 -12.30
CA GLU A 91 -29.12 15.46 -12.02
C GLU A 91 -28.04 15.36 -10.93
N VAL A 92 -27.85 14.19 -10.31
CA VAL A 92 -26.83 13.95 -9.28
C VAL A 92 -25.54 13.42 -9.94
N PRO A 93 -24.35 13.95 -9.58
CA PRO A 93 -23.09 13.39 -10.08
C PRO A 93 -22.92 11.91 -9.72
N SER A 94 -22.50 11.10 -10.69
CA SER A 94 -22.25 9.66 -10.48
C SER A 94 -21.07 9.43 -9.53
N GLN A 95 -21.34 8.78 -8.41
CA GLN A 95 -20.32 8.36 -7.46
C GLN A 95 -19.41 7.29 -8.06
N GLU A 96 -19.94 6.34 -8.85
CA GLU A 96 -19.11 5.33 -9.53
C GLU A 96 -18.07 6.01 -10.43
N THR A 97 -18.51 6.98 -11.24
CA THR A 97 -17.63 7.68 -12.17
C THR A 97 -16.58 8.49 -11.42
N ALA A 98 -17.01 9.25 -10.39
CA ALA A 98 -16.10 10.06 -9.59
C ALA A 98 -15.06 9.21 -8.85
N LEU A 99 -15.46 8.07 -8.25
CA LEU A 99 -14.57 7.13 -7.58
C LEU A 99 -13.51 6.57 -8.53
N ARG A 100 -13.95 6.08 -9.69
CA ARG A 100 -13.04 5.51 -10.70
C ARG A 100 -12.04 6.55 -11.21
N ASP A 101 -12.51 7.75 -11.49
CA ASP A 101 -11.66 8.82 -12.03
C ASP A 101 -10.66 9.32 -10.98
N MET A 102 -11.07 9.41 -9.70
CA MET A 102 -10.18 9.71 -8.58
C MET A 102 -9.08 8.65 -8.42
N GLN A 103 -9.43 7.36 -8.45
CA GLN A 103 -8.43 6.27 -8.35
C GLN A 103 -7.42 6.29 -9.50
N ARG A 104 -7.87 6.55 -10.73
CA ARG A 104 -6.98 6.67 -11.89
C ARG A 104 -6.03 7.86 -11.76
N ALA A 105 -6.53 9.00 -11.29
CA ALA A 105 -5.70 10.17 -11.03
C ALA A 105 -4.67 9.91 -9.92
N TRP A 106 -5.08 9.22 -8.85
CA TRP A 106 -4.19 8.84 -7.76
C TRP A 106 -3.03 7.95 -8.21
N ILE A 107 -3.26 6.96 -9.08
CA ILE A 107 -2.17 6.13 -9.64
C ILE A 107 -1.09 7.01 -10.30
N GLY A 108 -1.51 7.99 -11.11
CA GLY A 108 -0.59 8.94 -11.74
C GLY A 108 0.17 9.80 -10.73
N TYR A 109 -0.50 10.26 -9.67
CA TYR A 109 0.13 10.99 -8.57
C TYR A 109 1.17 10.13 -7.83
N ARG A 110 0.79 8.92 -7.41
CA ARG A 110 1.67 7.96 -6.71
C ARG A 110 2.93 7.69 -7.51
N ASP A 111 2.77 7.35 -8.79
CA ASP A 111 3.89 6.99 -9.65
C ASP A 111 4.82 8.20 -9.88
N ALA A 112 4.26 9.40 -10.04
CA ALA A 112 5.04 10.63 -10.14
C ALA A 112 5.77 10.96 -8.83
N LYS A 113 5.10 10.84 -7.69
CA LYS A 113 5.68 11.09 -6.36
C LYS A 113 6.83 10.12 -6.08
N CYS A 114 6.63 8.82 -6.28
CA CYS A 114 7.67 7.84 -6.03
C CYS A 114 8.79 7.87 -7.08
N GLY A 115 8.49 8.33 -8.31
CA GLY A 115 9.51 8.69 -9.30
C GLY A 115 10.37 9.88 -8.87
N PHE A 116 9.75 10.91 -8.29
CA PHE A 116 10.48 12.03 -7.68
C PHE A 116 11.32 11.56 -6.50
N GLU A 117 10.78 10.70 -5.62
CA GLU A 117 11.53 10.12 -4.50
C GLU A 117 12.80 9.44 -4.99
N ARG A 118 12.69 8.57 -6.01
CA ARG A 118 13.84 7.93 -6.65
C ARG A 118 14.91 8.92 -7.11
N SER A 119 14.48 10.06 -7.67
CA SER A 119 15.38 11.06 -8.25
C SER A 119 16.29 11.72 -7.20
N GLN A 120 15.84 11.77 -5.94
CA GLN A 120 16.61 12.34 -4.81
C GLN A 120 17.87 11.51 -4.48
N TRP A 121 17.89 10.23 -4.88
CA TRP A 121 18.98 9.30 -4.56
C TRP A 121 20.06 9.19 -5.65
N GLY A 122 19.83 9.76 -6.83
CA GLY A 122 20.76 9.68 -7.96
C GLY A 122 21.13 8.22 -8.33
N ARG A 123 22.41 7.85 -8.16
CA ARG A 123 22.94 6.49 -8.40
C ARG A 123 23.14 5.67 -7.12
N GLY A 124 22.71 6.19 -5.96
CA GLY A 124 22.85 5.50 -4.68
C GLY A 124 21.97 4.25 -4.57
N SER A 125 22.44 3.26 -3.81
CA SER A 125 21.69 2.00 -3.61
C SER A 125 20.38 2.23 -2.85
N GLY A 126 20.31 3.24 -1.98
CA GLY A 126 19.11 3.58 -1.20
C GLY A 126 17.87 3.97 -2.03
N ALA A 127 18.02 4.22 -3.34
CA ALA A 127 16.90 4.45 -4.24
C ALA A 127 15.88 3.29 -4.26
N GLY A 128 16.34 2.05 -4.08
CA GLY A 128 15.49 0.86 -4.03
C GLY A 128 14.49 0.91 -2.87
N PRO A 129 14.96 0.89 -1.60
CA PRO A 129 14.07 0.91 -0.45
C PRO A 129 13.27 2.22 -0.36
N ALA A 130 13.82 3.37 -0.74
CA ALA A 130 13.08 4.63 -0.72
C ALA A 130 11.84 4.61 -1.63
N VAL A 131 11.97 4.06 -2.86
CA VAL A 131 10.82 3.90 -3.75
C VAL A 131 9.82 2.89 -3.20
N ALA A 132 10.29 1.78 -2.61
CA ALA A 132 9.42 0.79 -2.02
C ALA A 132 8.63 1.34 -0.83
N ALA A 133 9.27 2.13 0.04
CA ALA A 133 8.61 2.83 1.15
C ALA A 133 7.56 3.83 0.64
N CYS A 134 7.91 4.66 -0.36
CA CYS A 134 6.94 5.58 -0.96
C CYS A 134 5.71 4.87 -1.51
N LEU A 135 5.90 3.77 -2.25
CA LEU A 135 4.79 2.99 -2.80
C LEU A 135 3.92 2.40 -1.69
N MET A 136 4.54 1.88 -0.62
CA MET A 136 3.85 1.34 0.55
C MET A 136 2.99 2.40 1.23
N GLU A 137 3.58 3.55 1.57
CA GLU A 137 2.92 4.66 2.25
C GLU A 137 1.75 5.21 1.43
N GLU A 138 1.95 5.48 0.14
CA GLU A 138 0.89 6.00 -0.73
C GLU A 138 -0.26 5.02 -0.89
N THR A 139 0.03 3.72 -0.99
CA THR A 139 -1.00 2.68 -1.14
C THR A 139 -1.78 2.52 0.16
N ALA A 140 -1.11 2.56 1.31
CA ALA A 140 -1.76 2.54 2.62
C ALA A 140 -2.68 3.75 2.83
N GLN A 141 -2.19 4.95 2.53
CA GLN A 141 -2.98 6.19 2.63
C GLN A 141 -4.20 6.16 1.73
N GLN A 142 -4.05 5.66 0.50
CA GLN A 142 -5.20 5.55 -0.40
C GLN A 142 -6.21 4.50 0.05
N ALA A 143 -5.75 3.37 0.61
CA ALA A 143 -6.64 2.40 1.25
C ALA A 143 -7.44 3.05 2.40
N ARG A 144 -6.80 3.91 3.22
CA ARG A 144 -7.49 4.68 4.27
C ARG A 144 -8.54 5.64 3.69
N VAL A 145 -8.22 6.36 2.62
CA VAL A 145 -9.16 7.27 1.94
C VAL A 145 -10.39 6.51 1.47
N LEU A 146 -10.20 5.36 0.82
CA LEU A 146 -11.30 4.50 0.38
C LEU A 146 -12.14 4.00 1.54
N LYS A 147 -11.49 3.49 2.59
CA LYS A 147 -12.18 2.94 3.76
C LYS A 147 -12.98 4.00 4.51
N SER A 148 -12.49 5.23 4.54
CA SER A 148 -13.19 6.37 5.16
C SER A 148 -14.42 6.85 4.37
N ALA A 149 -14.53 6.45 3.09
CA ALA A 149 -15.66 6.77 2.23
C ALA A 149 -16.74 5.67 2.21
N LEU A 150 -16.48 4.51 2.83
CA LEU A 150 -17.49 3.48 3.02
C LEU A 150 -18.54 3.94 4.03
N PRO A 151 -19.82 3.59 3.82
CA PRO A 151 -20.85 3.81 4.83
C PRO A 151 -20.57 2.98 6.10
N GLU A 152 -20.95 3.50 7.28
CA GLU A 152 -20.86 2.80 8.58
C GLU A 152 -21.79 1.58 8.69
#